data_AF-A0A2D0SAH6-F1
#
_entry.id   AF-A0A2D0SAH6-F1
#
_cell.length_a   1.000
_cell.length_b   1.000
_cell.length_c   1.000
_cell.angle_alpha   90.00
_cell.angle_beta   90.00
_cell.angle_gamma   90.00
#
_symmetry.space_group_name_H-M   'P 1'
#
loop_
_entity.id
_entity.type
_entity.pdbx_description
1 polymer ?
#
loop_
_entity_poly.entity_id
_entity_poly.type
_entity_poly.pdbx_seq_one_letter_code
_entity_poly.pdbx_strand_id
1 'polypeptide(L)'
;MPLQDTLDMPISLPCAPKKDHKGHKSANSMKKPNTDKVNLQRYHREHSWPEKPGRFVSEGVRETYTDDIEALSWALFNNLKGKASQELRHPVILNNDTCIIYDFEIEWAGNKYNWLKFNLFTSEDDINCVLDNCYELKCSEDILNVIVHYASVGEKDPKYLMLNGWIYKLYPMKLYVFLVGKQLTRNENADKIKKVIEGQHKKYEYKDIREGISNCKENSQDLYVLYAEYAQYFRETLLGIYTHGTFDPNKEAWFTTYFLATVISESARNFRSFIITLIALDLSLSQNLETQNKGLEFLLENLPMAKGGTWINSDRRGFHGASTVGGGKNTKLKKLIEEEDKMFETWLSVSSKTKIDTEMIKRLLKLLYGELRLNKDPSVLETFITNFIDFKKE
;
A
#
# COMPACT_ATOMS: atom_id res chain seq x y z
N MET A 1 13.65 -68.57 12.88
CA MET A 1 15.10 -68.82 12.67
C MET A 1 15.22 -69.38 11.27
N PRO A 2 15.81 -68.61 10.32
CA PRO A 2 17.24 -68.28 10.22
C PRO A 2 17.51 -66.77 10.40
N LEU A 3 18.63 -66.37 11.01
CA LEU A 3 19.94 -65.96 10.45
C LEU A 3 19.90 -64.64 9.66
N GLN A 4 20.61 -63.66 10.25
CA GLN A 4 20.81 -62.28 9.87
C GLN A 4 21.69 -62.15 8.63
N ASP A 5 21.23 -61.35 7.66
CA ASP A 5 22.10 -60.69 6.70
C ASP A 5 22.34 -59.24 7.16
N THR A 6 23.58 -58.99 7.58
CA THR A 6 24.15 -57.67 7.85
C THR A 6 24.53 -57.02 6.52
N LEU A 7 23.84 -55.93 6.17
CA LEU A 7 24.27 -55.01 5.11
C LEU A 7 25.12 -53.91 5.75
N ASP A 8 26.42 -53.95 5.44
CA ASP A 8 27.41 -52.94 5.77
C ASP A 8 27.03 -51.58 5.15
N MET A 9 26.87 -50.57 6.00
CA MET A 9 26.86 -49.17 5.59
C MET A 9 28.30 -48.67 5.41
N PRO A 10 28.66 -47.98 4.32
CA PRO A 10 29.91 -47.24 4.28
C PRO A 10 29.82 -46.00 5.17
N ILE A 11 30.62 -46.00 6.23
CA ILE A 11 30.92 -44.86 7.10
C ILE A 11 31.69 -43.82 6.26
N SER A 12 31.06 -42.70 5.92
CA SER A 12 31.76 -41.51 5.42
C SER A 12 32.17 -40.63 6.60
N LEU A 13 33.48 -40.54 6.82
CA LEU A 13 34.14 -39.67 7.78
C LEU A 13 33.83 -38.18 7.53
N PRO A 14 33.83 -37.34 8.58
CA PRO A 14 33.59 -35.91 8.45
C PRO A 14 34.74 -35.22 7.71
N CYS A 15 34.44 -34.59 6.58
CA CYS A 15 35.39 -33.73 5.88
C CYS A 15 35.69 -32.50 6.73
N ALA A 16 36.97 -32.37 7.10
CA ALA A 16 37.58 -31.22 7.74
C ALA A 16 37.32 -29.89 6.96
N PRO A 17 37.32 -28.74 7.65
CA PRO A 17 36.95 -27.45 7.07
C PRO A 17 37.98 -27.01 6.02
N LYS A 18 37.54 -26.90 4.76
CA LYS A 18 38.35 -26.31 3.70
C LYS A 18 38.29 -24.78 3.78
N LYS A 19 39.43 -24.24 4.21
CA LYS A 19 40.05 -22.92 3.95
C LYS A 19 39.22 -21.90 3.17
N ASP A 20 39.14 -20.72 3.80
CA ASP A 20 38.75 -19.41 3.29
C ASP A 20 39.02 -19.19 1.79
N HIS A 21 37.96 -19.14 0.99
CA HIS A 21 37.96 -18.44 -0.29
C HIS A 21 37.58 -16.98 -0.07
N LYS A 22 38.59 -16.11 -0.14
CA LYS A 22 38.44 -14.67 -0.38
C LYS A 22 37.95 -14.42 -1.80
N GLY A 23 36.89 -13.62 -1.95
CA GLY A 23 36.40 -13.03 -3.21
C GLY A 23 35.14 -13.75 -3.72
N HIS A 24 33.97 -13.14 -3.91
CA HIS A 24 33.61 -11.75 -4.15
C HIS A 24 32.49 -11.28 -3.20
N LYS A 25 32.70 -10.13 -2.54
CA LYS A 25 31.60 -9.37 -1.94
C LYS A 25 30.77 -8.75 -3.07
N SER A 26 29.63 -9.34 -3.41
CA SER A 26 28.45 -8.58 -3.86
C SER A 26 27.66 -8.18 -2.62
N ALA A 27 28.30 -7.34 -1.81
CA ALA A 27 27.77 -6.72 -0.61
C ALA A 27 28.40 -5.32 -0.57
N ASN A 28 28.02 -4.50 -1.54
CA ASN A 28 28.34 -3.08 -1.62
C ASN A 28 27.12 -2.43 -2.30
N SER A 29 26.30 -1.59 -1.66
CA SER A 29 26.64 -0.73 -0.52
C SER A 29 25.41 -0.41 0.33
N MET A 30 25.32 -1.00 1.51
CA MET A 30 24.80 -0.25 2.66
C MET A 30 25.82 0.85 2.96
N LYS A 31 25.75 1.95 2.22
CA LYS A 31 26.38 3.21 2.62
C LYS A 31 25.91 3.51 4.04
N LYS A 32 26.83 3.95 4.92
CA LYS A 32 26.46 4.51 6.22
C LYS A 32 25.26 5.45 6.01
N PRO A 33 24.18 5.29 6.79
CA PRO A 33 22.98 6.11 6.58
C PRO A 33 23.38 7.58 6.68
N ASN A 34 23.05 8.35 5.64
CA ASN A 34 23.25 9.79 5.64
C ASN A 34 22.61 10.37 6.91
N THR A 35 23.28 11.28 7.61
CA THR A 35 22.83 11.93 8.84
C THR A 35 21.42 12.53 8.66
N ASP A 36 21.11 13.03 7.45
CA ASP A 36 19.79 13.54 7.09
C ASP A 36 18.70 12.46 7.13
N LYS A 37 19.00 11.22 6.69
CA LYS A 37 18.06 10.08 6.75
C LYS A 37 17.80 9.62 8.18
N VAL A 38 18.80 9.70 9.05
CA VAL A 38 18.67 9.35 10.48
C VAL A 38 17.81 10.38 11.22
N ASN A 39 18.00 11.66 10.91
CA ASN A 39 17.21 12.75 11.49
C ASN A 39 15.74 12.70 11.02
N LEU A 40 15.48 12.38 9.75
CA LEU A 40 14.11 12.26 9.23
C LEU A 40 13.32 11.14 9.93
N GLN A 41 13.95 9.99 10.20
CA GLN A 41 13.30 8.89 10.92
C GLN A 41 13.02 9.19 12.39
N ARG A 42 13.96 9.84 13.07
CA ARG A 42 13.73 10.29 14.45
C ARG A 42 12.58 11.29 14.49
N TYR A 43 12.53 12.22 13.54
CA TYR A 43 11.45 13.18 13.41
C TYR A 43 10.08 12.51 13.17
N HIS A 44 10.02 11.53 12.26
CA HIS A 44 8.80 10.75 12.02
C HIS A 44 8.34 10.03 13.29
N ARG A 45 9.23 9.36 14.03
CA ARG A 45 8.85 8.63 15.26
C ARG A 45 8.33 9.54 16.36
N GLU A 46 8.95 10.69 16.56
CA GLU A 46 8.64 11.60 17.68
C GLU A 46 7.38 12.45 17.43
N HIS A 47 6.96 12.63 16.17
CA HIS A 47 5.89 13.60 15.82
C HIS A 47 4.78 13.05 14.91
N SER A 48 4.76 11.75 14.59
CA SER A 48 3.72 11.16 13.71
C SER A 48 2.48 10.68 14.43
N TRP A 49 2.58 10.35 15.72
CA TRP A 49 1.50 9.68 16.45
C TRP A 49 1.06 10.47 17.70
N PRO A 50 -0.07 11.18 17.62
CA PRO A 50 -0.63 11.91 18.77
C PRO A 50 -0.94 10.94 19.93
N GLU A 51 -0.80 11.41 21.17
CA GLU A 51 -1.23 10.65 22.35
C GLU A 51 -2.73 10.80 22.65
N LYS A 52 -3.32 11.91 22.20
CA LYS A 52 -4.72 12.25 22.41
C LYS A 52 -5.37 12.61 21.07
N PRO A 53 -6.70 12.47 20.95
CA PRO A 53 -7.42 12.97 19.80
C PRO A 53 -7.11 14.47 19.64
N GLY A 54 -6.93 14.92 18.41
CA GLY A 54 -6.58 16.30 18.14
C GLY A 54 -6.72 16.61 16.66
N ARG A 55 -6.94 17.87 16.32
CA ARG A 55 -7.05 18.27 14.91
C ARG A 55 -5.67 18.27 14.25
N PHE A 56 -5.59 17.73 13.03
CA PHE A 56 -4.34 17.58 12.28
C PHE A 56 -4.27 18.53 11.06
N VAL A 57 -5.41 19.12 10.67
CA VAL A 57 -5.52 20.24 9.71
C VAL A 57 -5.40 21.59 10.42
N SER A 58 -4.69 22.54 9.81
CA SER A 58 -4.46 23.89 10.38
C SER A 58 -5.76 24.72 10.50
N GLU A 59 -5.86 25.54 11.56
CA GLU A 59 -7.06 26.34 11.92
C GLU A 59 -7.69 27.14 10.79
N GLY A 60 -6.90 27.89 10.02
CA GLY A 60 -7.43 28.72 8.95
C GLY A 60 -8.10 27.96 7.79
N VAL A 61 -7.96 26.63 7.73
CA VAL A 61 -8.71 25.77 6.81
C VAL A 61 -9.91 25.12 7.54
N ARG A 62 -9.79 24.86 8.85
CA ARG A 62 -10.81 24.20 9.68
C ARG A 62 -12.15 24.95 9.72
N GLU A 63 -12.13 26.28 9.71
CA GLU A 63 -13.37 27.07 9.81
C GLU A 63 -14.37 26.82 8.66
N THR A 64 -13.93 26.21 7.56
CA THR A 64 -14.76 26.03 6.36
C THR A 64 -15.21 24.59 6.11
N TYR A 65 -14.55 23.58 6.69
CA TYR A 65 -14.75 22.18 6.29
C TYR A 65 -14.97 21.25 7.49
N THR A 66 -15.57 20.09 7.23
CA THR A 66 -15.83 19.09 8.27
C THR A 66 -14.54 18.48 8.82
N ASP A 67 -14.60 18.17 10.11
CA ASP A 67 -13.59 17.42 10.84
C ASP A 67 -13.85 15.91 10.85
N ASP A 68 -14.96 15.46 10.25
CA ASP A 68 -15.40 14.07 10.27
C ASP A 68 -14.40 13.11 9.61
N ILE A 69 -13.70 13.54 8.56
CA ILE A 69 -12.65 12.74 7.92
C ILE A 69 -11.45 12.54 8.87
N GLU A 70 -11.11 13.56 9.68
CA GLU A 70 -10.07 13.40 10.71
C GLU A 70 -10.54 12.44 11.81
N ALA A 71 -11.80 12.54 12.22
CA ALA A 71 -12.40 11.68 13.23
C ALA A 71 -12.42 10.21 12.78
N LEU A 72 -12.82 9.93 11.53
CA LEU A 72 -12.77 8.59 10.95
C LEU A 72 -11.34 8.06 10.84
N SER A 73 -10.39 8.92 10.46
CA SER A 73 -8.96 8.55 10.39
C SER A 73 -8.42 8.21 11.77
N TRP A 74 -8.75 9.01 12.78
CA TRP A 74 -8.38 8.76 14.17
C TRP A 74 -8.96 7.45 14.66
N ALA A 75 -10.27 7.24 14.44
CA ALA A 75 -10.97 6.04 14.86
C ALA A 75 -10.34 4.76 14.28
N LEU A 76 -9.94 4.80 13.02
CA LEU A 76 -9.31 3.67 12.35
C LEU A 76 -7.88 3.42 12.84
N PHE A 77 -7.03 4.45 12.78
CA PHE A 77 -5.60 4.26 12.92
C PHE A 77 -5.13 4.28 14.36
N ASN A 78 -5.77 5.02 15.28
CA ASN A 78 -5.26 5.21 16.63
C ASN A 78 -4.98 3.89 17.38
N ASN A 79 -5.84 2.89 17.22
CA ASN A 79 -5.69 1.56 17.86
C ASN A 79 -4.51 0.74 17.31
N LEU A 80 -3.96 1.14 16.16
CA LEU A 80 -2.86 0.45 15.50
C LEU A 80 -1.48 0.97 15.97
N LYS A 81 -1.44 1.93 16.90
CA LYS A 81 -0.20 2.48 17.47
C LYS A 81 0.76 1.40 17.97
N GLY A 82 0.24 0.35 18.61
CA GLY A 82 1.06 -0.77 19.11
C GLY A 82 1.67 -1.63 18.00
N LYS A 83 1.00 -1.72 16.85
CA LYS A 83 1.43 -2.50 15.68
C LYS A 83 2.47 -1.77 14.82
N ALA A 84 2.52 -0.44 14.92
CA ALA A 84 3.50 0.42 14.25
C ALA A 84 4.97 0.05 14.47
N SER A 85 5.28 -0.58 15.62
CA SER A 85 6.64 -0.96 16.01
C SER A 85 7.03 -2.38 15.60
N GLN A 86 6.09 -3.17 15.05
CA GLN A 86 6.39 -4.51 14.59
C GLN A 86 7.16 -4.42 13.28
N GLU A 87 8.33 -5.07 13.22
CA GLU A 87 9.04 -5.22 11.95
C GLU A 87 8.13 -5.96 10.96
N LEU A 88 8.02 -5.44 9.74
CA LEU A 88 7.36 -6.13 8.64
C LEU A 88 8.14 -7.42 8.34
N ARG A 89 7.76 -8.52 8.97
CA ARG A 89 8.39 -9.83 8.80
C ARG A 89 7.34 -10.91 8.70
N HIS A 90 7.03 -11.27 7.46
CA HIS A 90 6.51 -12.58 7.11
C HIS A 90 7.34 -13.09 5.95
N PRO A 91 8.46 -13.80 6.22
CA PRO A 91 9.24 -14.36 5.13
C PRO A 91 8.31 -15.24 4.31
N VAL A 92 8.25 -14.95 3.01
CA VAL A 92 7.46 -15.79 2.12
C VAL A 92 8.29 -17.05 1.89
N ILE A 93 7.88 -18.17 2.48
CA ILE A 93 8.53 -19.46 2.21
C ILE A 93 8.10 -19.88 0.80
N LEU A 94 8.84 -19.43 -0.21
CA LEU A 94 8.59 -19.76 -1.61
C LEU A 94 9.70 -20.63 -2.15
N ASN A 95 9.35 -21.44 -3.15
CA ASN A 95 10.34 -22.14 -3.96
C ASN A 95 10.81 -21.20 -5.09
N ASN A 96 12.13 -21.07 -5.26
CA ASN A 96 12.74 -20.08 -6.16
C ASN A 96 12.46 -20.33 -7.64
N ASP A 97 12.21 -21.59 -8.00
CA ASP A 97 11.99 -22.05 -9.36
C ASP A 97 10.81 -21.38 -10.08
N THR A 98 9.97 -20.64 -9.35
CA THR A 98 8.75 -20.04 -9.88
C THR A 98 8.75 -18.52 -9.80
N CYS A 99 9.88 -17.82 -9.63
CA CYS A 99 9.88 -16.35 -9.52
C CYS A 99 10.60 -15.66 -10.68
N ILE A 100 10.03 -14.56 -11.16
CA ILE A 100 10.70 -13.61 -12.07
C ILE A 100 10.89 -12.33 -11.30
N ILE A 101 12.14 -11.90 -11.08
CA ILE A 101 12.46 -10.69 -10.34
C ILE A 101 13.57 -9.93 -11.07
N TYR A 102 13.39 -8.62 -11.23
CA TYR A 102 14.38 -7.71 -11.78
C TYR A 102 15.13 -7.02 -10.64
N ASP A 103 16.45 -7.00 -10.76
CA ASP A 103 17.28 -6.08 -10.03
C ASP A 103 16.95 -4.65 -10.43
N PHE A 104 16.71 -3.82 -9.43
CA PHE A 104 16.14 -2.51 -9.57
C PHE A 104 16.90 -1.54 -8.66
N GLU A 105 17.61 -0.59 -9.27
CA GLU A 105 18.31 0.47 -8.56
C GLU A 105 17.95 1.84 -9.16
N ILE A 106 17.51 2.75 -8.27
CA ILE A 106 17.21 4.14 -8.63
C ILE A 106 17.80 5.09 -7.57
N GLU A 107 18.03 6.32 -8.00
CA GLU A 107 18.46 7.41 -7.13
C GLU A 107 17.53 8.62 -7.31
N TRP A 108 17.19 9.29 -6.20
CA TRP A 108 16.37 10.50 -6.24
C TRP A 108 17.21 11.71 -6.63
N ALA A 109 16.94 12.32 -7.78
CA ALA A 109 17.67 13.47 -8.31
C ALA A 109 17.05 14.83 -7.93
N GLY A 110 16.14 14.87 -6.95
CA GLY A 110 15.48 16.10 -6.50
C GLY A 110 14.08 16.30 -7.06
N ASN A 111 13.86 16.01 -8.35
CA ASN A 111 12.57 16.14 -9.02
C ASN A 111 12.07 14.86 -9.71
N LYS A 112 12.99 13.94 -10.02
CA LYS A 112 12.70 12.64 -10.66
C LYS A 112 13.68 11.58 -10.18
N TYR A 113 13.37 10.32 -10.50
CA TYR A 113 14.32 9.24 -10.31
C TYR A 113 15.28 9.09 -11.48
N ASN A 114 16.55 8.92 -11.15
CA ASN A 114 17.58 8.43 -12.06
C ASN A 114 17.63 6.91 -11.98
N TRP A 115 17.62 6.26 -13.15
CA TRP A 115 17.58 4.81 -13.30
C TRP A 115 19.00 4.29 -13.43
N LEU A 116 19.47 3.55 -12.43
CA LEU A 116 20.84 3.04 -12.37
C LEU A 116 20.92 1.60 -12.90
N LYS A 117 19.94 0.77 -12.54
CA LYS A 117 19.92 -0.65 -12.89
C LYS A 117 18.49 -1.15 -13.07
N PHE A 118 18.28 -1.93 -14.13
CA PHE A 118 17.05 -2.69 -14.37
C PHE A 118 17.39 -3.94 -15.18
N ASN A 119 17.76 -5.02 -14.50
CA ASN A 119 18.20 -6.27 -15.13
C ASN A 119 17.51 -7.45 -14.47
N LEU A 120 17.15 -8.47 -15.24
CA LEU A 120 16.60 -9.70 -14.66
C LEU A 120 17.63 -10.36 -13.73
N PHE A 121 17.22 -10.75 -12.51
CA PHE A 121 18.06 -11.57 -11.65
C PHE A 121 18.26 -12.95 -12.26
N THR A 122 19.50 -13.40 -12.31
CA THR A 122 19.88 -14.73 -12.79
C THR A 122 20.41 -15.63 -11.68
N SER A 123 20.73 -15.06 -10.51
CA SER A 123 21.22 -15.78 -9.33
C SER A 123 20.06 -16.14 -8.40
N GLU A 124 20.02 -17.40 -7.97
CA GLU A 124 19.06 -17.87 -6.97
C GLU A 124 19.25 -17.15 -5.63
N ASP A 125 20.50 -16.87 -5.22
CA ASP A 125 20.81 -16.15 -3.99
C ASP A 125 20.23 -14.73 -3.98
N ASP A 126 20.23 -14.05 -5.14
CA ASP A 126 19.67 -12.70 -5.25
C ASP A 126 18.14 -12.72 -5.18
N ILE A 127 17.51 -13.74 -5.79
CA ILE A 127 16.06 -13.97 -5.71
C ILE A 127 15.66 -14.26 -4.26
N ASN A 128 16.33 -15.19 -3.60
CA ASN A 128 16.13 -15.51 -2.18
C ASN A 128 16.24 -14.27 -1.30
N CYS A 129 17.26 -13.44 -1.53
CA CYS A 129 17.46 -12.20 -0.79
C CYS A 129 16.25 -11.25 -0.90
N VAL A 130 15.63 -11.15 -2.09
CA VAL A 130 14.39 -10.38 -2.25
C VAL A 130 13.24 -11.02 -1.51
N LEU A 131 13.03 -12.34 -1.66
CA LEU A 131 11.89 -13.06 -1.08
C LEU A 131 11.94 -13.11 0.45
N ASP A 132 13.12 -13.31 1.04
CA ASP A 132 13.36 -13.26 2.49
C ASP A 132 13.03 -11.90 3.11
N ASN A 133 13.12 -10.84 2.29
CA ASN A 133 12.82 -9.46 2.67
C ASN A 133 11.49 -8.94 2.09
N CYS A 134 10.66 -9.83 1.57
CA CYS A 134 9.37 -9.51 0.97
C CYS A 134 8.24 -9.71 1.98
N TYR A 135 7.39 -8.70 2.13
CA TYR A 135 6.20 -8.76 2.97
C TYR A 135 4.97 -9.09 2.13
N GLU A 136 4.38 -10.27 2.35
CA GLU A 136 3.18 -10.70 1.66
C GLU A 136 1.92 -10.06 2.26
N LEU A 137 1.11 -9.43 1.41
CA LEU A 137 -0.15 -8.80 1.76
C LEU A 137 -1.30 -9.75 1.45
N LYS A 138 -1.94 -10.29 2.49
CA LYS A 138 -3.05 -11.26 2.34
C LYS A 138 -4.40 -10.69 2.67
N CYS A 139 -4.45 -9.62 3.45
CA CYS A 139 -5.71 -9.06 3.95
C CYS A 139 -5.56 -7.58 4.33
N SER A 140 -6.66 -6.95 4.72
CA SER A 140 -6.68 -5.57 5.18
C SER A 140 -5.79 -5.32 6.41
N GLU A 141 -5.59 -6.28 7.31
CA GLU A 141 -4.65 -6.10 8.43
C GLU A 141 -3.23 -5.90 7.96
N ASP A 142 -2.78 -6.70 6.99
CA ASP A 142 -1.44 -6.57 6.43
C ASP A 142 -1.27 -5.20 5.77
N ILE A 143 -2.28 -4.77 5.02
CA ILE A 143 -2.30 -3.46 4.36
C ILE A 143 -2.24 -2.33 5.40
N LEU A 144 -3.08 -2.37 6.44
CA LEU A 144 -3.08 -1.38 7.51
C LEU A 144 -1.75 -1.38 8.28
N ASN A 145 -1.15 -2.55 8.54
CA ASN A 145 0.14 -2.66 9.20
C ASN A 145 1.24 -1.97 8.37
N VAL A 146 1.28 -2.18 7.05
CA VAL A 146 2.24 -1.49 6.17
C VAL A 146 2.01 0.02 6.17
N ILE A 147 0.76 0.47 6.03
CA ILE A 147 0.40 1.90 6.07
C ILE A 147 0.92 2.53 7.37
N VAL A 148 0.61 1.90 8.50
CA VAL A 148 0.96 2.39 9.84
C VAL A 148 2.48 2.37 10.06
N HIS A 149 3.17 1.31 9.65
CA HIS A 149 4.63 1.19 9.74
C HIS A 149 5.34 2.32 9.01
N TYR A 150 4.96 2.57 7.74
CA TYR A 150 5.57 3.62 6.93
C TYR A 150 5.19 5.04 7.35
N ALA A 151 4.04 5.21 8.01
CA ALA A 151 3.60 6.49 8.56
C ALA A 151 4.30 6.86 9.87
N SER A 152 4.66 5.87 10.69
CA SER A 152 5.15 6.06 12.07
C SER A 152 6.66 5.97 12.20
N VAL A 153 7.22 4.81 11.85
CA VAL A 153 8.64 4.47 12.02
C VAL A 153 9.40 4.82 10.75
N GLY A 154 8.80 4.54 9.60
CA GLY A 154 9.44 4.60 8.30
C GLY A 154 10.57 3.58 8.16
N GLU A 155 11.14 3.50 6.96
CA GLU A 155 12.22 2.56 6.63
C GLU A 155 13.45 3.32 6.13
N LYS A 156 14.66 2.77 6.34
CA LYS A 156 15.90 3.38 5.78
C LYS A 156 16.10 2.97 4.34
N ASP A 157 15.79 1.71 4.10
CA ASP A 157 16.05 1.01 2.87
C ASP A 157 14.72 0.60 2.22
N PRO A 158 14.67 0.48 0.88
CA PRO A 158 13.51 -0.06 0.19
C PRO A 158 13.11 -1.43 0.73
N LYS A 159 11.81 -1.68 0.85
CA LYS A 159 11.26 -3.00 1.19
C LYS A 159 10.50 -3.56 0.00
N TYR A 160 10.36 -4.88 0.00
CA TYR A 160 9.57 -5.58 -0.99
C TYR A 160 8.19 -5.91 -0.42
N LEU A 161 7.15 -5.66 -1.20
CA LEU A 161 5.77 -6.02 -0.89
C LEU A 161 5.29 -7.00 -1.96
N MET A 162 4.61 -8.06 -1.57
CA MET A 162 3.96 -8.99 -2.50
C MET A 162 2.46 -8.92 -2.34
N LEU A 163 1.74 -8.74 -3.44
CA LEU A 163 0.28 -8.76 -3.48
C LEU A 163 -0.17 -9.54 -4.71
N ASN A 164 -1.01 -10.57 -4.51
CA ASN A 164 -1.46 -11.47 -5.58
C ASN A 164 -0.29 -12.04 -6.41
N GLY A 165 0.80 -12.39 -5.72
CA GLY A 165 2.05 -12.86 -6.32
C GLY A 165 2.90 -11.78 -7.00
N TRP A 166 2.37 -10.60 -7.29
CA TRP A 166 3.13 -9.48 -7.87
C TRP A 166 4.03 -8.86 -6.80
N ILE A 167 5.30 -8.66 -7.12
CA ILE A 167 6.34 -8.19 -6.21
C ILE A 167 6.70 -6.75 -6.56
N TYR A 168 6.61 -5.89 -5.55
CA TYR A 168 6.84 -4.46 -5.66
C TYR A 168 7.95 -4.01 -4.72
N LYS A 169 8.77 -3.06 -5.17
CA LYS A 169 9.76 -2.39 -4.34
C LYS A 169 9.21 -1.02 -3.91
N LEU A 170 9.05 -0.80 -2.61
CA LEU A 170 8.54 0.44 -2.03
C LEU A 170 9.69 1.28 -1.48
N TYR A 171 9.87 2.48 -2.02
CA TYR A 171 10.94 3.40 -1.61
C TYR A 171 10.52 4.24 -0.41
N PRO A 172 11.24 4.17 0.72
CA PRO A 172 10.72 4.69 1.97
C PRO A 172 10.66 6.21 2.04
N MET A 173 11.46 6.94 1.25
CA MET A 173 11.52 8.40 1.31
C MET A 173 10.32 9.06 0.63
N LYS A 174 9.98 8.61 -0.57
CA LYS A 174 8.88 9.17 -1.36
C LYS A 174 7.66 8.27 -1.43
N LEU A 175 7.75 7.05 -0.93
CA LEU A 175 6.69 6.03 -0.95
C LEU A 175 6.24 5.65 -2.37
N TYR A 176 7.05 5.85 -3.40
CA TYR A 176 6.73 5.32 -4.72
C TYR A 176 6.95 3.80 -4.75
N VAL A 177 6.03 3.11 -5.42
CA VAL A 177 6.07 1.66 -5.64
C VAL A 177 6.51 1.37 -7.06
N PHE A 178 7.29 0.31 -7.23
CA PHE A 178 7.78 -0.13 -8.53
C PHE A 178 7.56 -1.61 -8.68
N LEU A 179 6.93 -2.02 -9.77
CA LEU A 179 6.80 -3.42 -10.11
C LEU A 179 8.19 -3.97 -10.45
N VAL A 180 8.62 -5.00 -9.72
CA VAL A 180 9.95 -5.61 -9.89
C VAL A 180 9.89 -7.11 -10.12
N GLY A 181 8.77 -7.76 -9.84
CA GLY A 181 8.69 -9.20 -10.04
C GLY A 181 7.30 -9.79 -9.95
N LYS A 182 7.25 -11.11 -10.13
CA LYS A 182 6.04 -11.93 -10.02
C LYS A 182 6.44 -13.34 -9.59
N GLN A 183 5.75 -13.87 -8.58
CA GLN A 183 5.71 -15.29 -8.31
C GLN A 183 4.77 -15.96 -9.31
N LEU A 184 5.29 -16.76 -10.22
CA LEU A 184 4.54 -17.49 -11.23
C LEU A 184 3.70 -18.63 -10.62
N THR A 185 2.51 -18.82 -11.18
CA THR A 185 1.74 -20.05 -11.04
C THR A 185 2.08 -21.03 -12.17
N ARG A 186 1.71 -22.31 -11.99
CA ARG A 186 2.04 -23.41 -12.92
C ARG A 186 1.65 -23.16 -14.39
N ASN A 187 0.67 -22.29 -14.63
CA ASN A 187 0.10 -22.05 -15.96
C ASN A 187 0.50 -20.69 -16.56
N GLU A 188 1.26 -19.85 -15.85
CA GLU A 188 1.65 -18.53 -16.34
C GLU A 188 2.82 -18.62 -17.34
N ASN A 189 2.73 -17.85 -18.42
CA ASN A 189 3.81 -17.73 -19.39
C ASN A 189 4.86 -16.73 -18.90
N ALA A 190 6.05 -17.23 -18.53
CA ALA A 190 7.15 -16.44 -18.00
C ALA A 190 7.55 -15.24 -18.89
N ASP A 191 7.60 -15.41 -20.22
CA ASP A 191 7.98 -14.33 -21.13
C ASP A 191 6.89 -13.27 -21.27
N LYS A 192 5.61 -13.65 -21.15
CA LYS A 192 4.51 -12.67 -21.05
C LYS A 192 4.66 -11.85 -19.78
N ILE A 193 4.98 -12.48 -18.65
CA ILE A 193 5.17 -11.81 -17.36
C ILE A 193 6.37 -10.86 -17.39
N LYS A 194 7.51 -11.27 -17.96
CA LYS A 194 8.67 -10.37 -18.16
C LYS A 194 8.28 -9.11 -18.92
N LYS A 195 7.54 -9.25 -20.04
CA LYS A 195 7.06 -8.12 -20.83
C LYS A 195 6.13 -7.19 -20.04
N VAL A 196 5.31 -7.72 -19.13
CA VAL A 196 4.47 -6.89 -18.26
C VAL A 196 5.34 -6.06 -17.30
N ILE A 197 6.31 -6.70 -16.63
CA ILE A 197 7.22 -6.02 -15.70
C ILE A 197 8.04 -4.95 -16.44
N GLU A 198 8.62 -5.29 -17.58
CA GLU A 198 9.36 -4.36 -18.46
C GLU A 198 8.46 -3.24 -18.99
N GLY A 199 7.20 -3.53 -19.29
CA GLY A 199 6.22 -2.56 -19.79
C GLY A 199 5.80 -1.51 -18.76
N GLN A 200 5.92 -1.81 -17.46
CA GLN A 200 5.71 -0.85 -16.37
C GLN A 200 7.00 -0.16 -15.92
N HIS A 201 8.15 -0.53 -16.47
CA HIS A 201 9.42 0.11 -16.14
C HIS A 201 9.33 1.62 -16.39
N LYS A 202 9.73 2.40 -15.39
CA LYS A 202 9.68 3.87 -15.35
C LYS A 202 8.31 4.52 -15.28
N LYS A 203 7.23 3.74 -15.19
CA LYS A 203 5.86 4.22 -15.08
C LYS A 203 5.38 4.21 -13.63
N TYR A 204 5.88 5.16 -12.84
CA TYR A 204 5.56 5.29 -11.42
C TYR A 204 4.67 6.51 -11.12
N GLU A 205 4.48 7.39 -12.09
CA GLU A 205 3.60 8.54 -11.93
C GLU A 205 2.15 8.09 -12.11
N TYR A 206 1.24 8.67 -11.34
CA TYR A 206 -0.18 8.33 -11.42
C TYR A 206 -0.77 8.47 -12.82
N LYS A 207 -0.28 9.45 -13.59
CA LYS A 207 -0.70 9.59 -14.99
C LYS A 207 -0.37 8.33 -15.79
N ASP A 208 0.85 7.80 -15.66
CA ASP A 208 1.28 6.61 -16.38
C ASP A 208 0.50 5.37 -15.90
N ILE A 209 0.24 5.28 -14.59
CA ILE A 209 -0.51 4.16 -14.01
C ILE A 209 -1.96 4.17 -14.52
N ARG A 210 -2.61 5.34 -14.55
CA ARG A 210 -3.98 5.49 -15.08
C ARG A 210 -4.03 5.18 -16.57
N GLU A 211 -3.09 5.70 -17.35
CA GLU A 211 -2.98 5.38 -18.78
C GLU A 211 -2.77 3.87 -18.99
N GLY A 212 -1.94 3.24 -18.17
CA GLY A 212 -1.75 1.79 -18.15
C GLY A 212 -3.05 1.02 -17.91
N ILE A 213 -3.86 1.45 -16.93
CA ILE A 213 -5.19 0.91 -16.68
C ILE A 213 -6.09 1.13 -17.90
N SER A 214 -6.25 2.37 -18.37
CA SER A 214 -7.14 2.68 -19.51
C SER A 214 -6.79 1.89 -20.78
N ASN A 215 -5.50 1.61 -21.00
CA ASN A 215 -5.01 0.80 -22.12
C ASN A 215 -5.30 -0.71 -21.98
N CYS A 216 -5.74 -1.17 -20.80
CA CYS A 216 -6.24 -2.54 -20.60
C CYS A 216 -7.71 -2.70 -21.00
N LYS A 217 -8.36 -1.62 -21.45
CA LYS A 217 -9.74 -1.65 -21.95
C LYS A 217 -9.80 -2.44 -23.27
N GLU A 218 -10.75 -3.35 -23.37
CA GLU A 218 -11.02 -4.03 -24.64
C GLU A 218 -11.65 -3.03 -25.64
N ASN A 219 -11.37 -3.19 -26.94
CA ASN A 219 -11.68 -2.19 -27.98
C ASN A 219 -13.15 -1.71 -28.03
N SER A 220 -14.09 -2.47 -27.49
CA SER A 220 -15.53 -2.15 -27.42
C SER A 220 -16.08 -1.87 -26.01
N GLN A 221 -15.27 -2.02 -24.95
CA GLN A 221 -15.72 -1.92 -23.57
C GLN A 221 -15.89 -0.45 -23.15
N ASP A 222 -16.90 -0.10 -22.35
CA ASP A 222 -16.96 1.23 -21.73
C ASP A 222 -15.86 1.36 -20.65
N LEU A 223 -15.23 2.53 -20.55
CA LEU A 223 -14.19 2.78 -19.54
C LEU A 223 -14.73 2.60 -18.11
N TYR A 224 -16.00 2.92 -17.88
CA TYR A 224 -16.64 2.72 -16.58
C TYR A 224 -16.81 1.24 -16.22
N VAL A 225 -16.90 0.33 -17.20
CA VAL A 225 -16.92 -1.12 -16.92
C VAL A 225 -15.55 -1.57 -16.41
N LEU A 226 -14.47 -1.11 -17.04
CA LEU A 226 -13.12 -1.38 -16.54
C LEU A 226 -12.90 -0.78 -15.14
N TYR A 227 -13.46 0.40 -14.88
CA TYR A 227 -13.35 1.05 -13.57
C TYR A 227 -14.14 0.27 -12.51
N ALA A 228 -15.31 -0.26 -12.86
CA ALA A 228 -16.08 -1.14 -11.99
C ALA A 228 -15.35 -2.46 -11.71
N GLU A 229 -14.67 -3.05 -12.71
CA GLU A 229 -13.76 -4.19 -12.50
C GLU A 229 -12.66 -3.86 -11.49
N TYR A 230 -12.04 -2.68 -11.60
CA TYR A 230 -11.04 -2.22 -10.64
C TYR A 230 -11.62 -2.03 -9.23
N ALA A 231 -12.80 -1.43 -9.09
CA ALA A 231 -13.44 -1.26 -7.79
C ALA A 231 -13.75 -2.61 -7.13
N GLN A 232 -14.19 -3.60 -7.91
CA GLN A 232 -14.38 -4.95 -7.41
C GLN A 232 -13.06 -5.61 -7.02
N TYR A 233 -12.02 -5.50 -7.85
CA TYR A 233 -10.67 -5.98 -7.54
C TYR A 233 -10.14 -5.38 -6.23
N PHE A 234 -10.33 -4.06 -6.03
CA PHE A 234 -9.97 -3.37 -4.80
C PHE A 234 -10.68 -4.02 -3.62
N ARG A 235 -12.01 -4.12 -3.67
CA ARG A 235 -12.80 -4.70 -2.57
C ARG A 235 -12.35 -6.12 -2.24
N GLU A 236 -12.16 -6.97 -3.24
CA GLU A 236 -11.71 -8.35 -3.05
C GLU A 236 -10.32 -8.41 -2.42
N THR A 237 -9.42 -7.53 -2.85
CA THR A 237 -8.07 -7.39 -2.29
C THR A 237 -8.10 -7.02 -0.79
N LEU A 238 -8.93 -6.05 -0.39
CA LEU A 238 -9.10 -5.70 1.03
C LEU A 238 -9.60 -6.89 1.86
N LEU A 239 -10.54 -7.65 1.30
CA LEU A 239 -11.14 -8.81 1.96
C LEU A 239 -10.22 -10.05 1.96
N GLY A 240 -9.04 -9.96 1.37
CA GLY A 240 -8.12 -11.09 1.23
C GLY A 240 -8.65 -12.21 0.35
N ILE A 241 -9.57 -11.89 -0.56
CA ILE A 241 -10.07 -12.82 -1.56
C ILE A 241 -8.99 -12.90 -2.64
N TYR A 242 -8.44 -14.09 -2.83
CA TYR A 242 -7.36 -14.33 -3.77
C TYR A 242 -7.86 -14.11 -5.21
N THR A 243 -7.48 -12.98 -5.81
CA THR A 243 -7.86 -12.61 -7.20
C THR A 243 -6.84 -13.08 -8.23
N HIS A 244 -5.83 -13.84 -7.79
CA HIS A 244 -4.72 -14.16 -8.66
C HIS A 244 -5.14 -15.04 -9.85
N GLY A 245 -4.75 -14.62 -11.06
CA GLY A 245 -5.01 -15.35 -12.31
C GLY A 245 -6.44 -15.23 -12.84
N THR A 246 -7.30 -14.40 -12.24
CA THR A 246 -8.64 -14.12 -12.78
C THR A 246 -8.62 -13.08 -13.90
N PHE A 247 -7.60 -12.23 -13.92
CA PHE A 247 -7.41 -11.17 -14.92
C PHE A 247 -6.27 -11.49 -15.88
N ASP A 248 -6.26 -10.80 -17.03
CA ASP A 248 -5.04 -10.73 -17.84
C ASP A 248 -3.88 -10.18 -17.00
N PRO A 249 -2.67 -10.76 -17.05
CA PRO A 249 -1.54 -10.34 -16.21
C PRO A 249 -1.17 -8.86 -16.34
N ASN A 250 -1.31 -8.25 -17.52
CA ASN A 250 -1.03 -6.82 -17.67
C ASN A 250 -2.06 -5.97 -16.92
N LYS A 251 -3.34 -6.35 -17.02
CA LYS A 251 -4.45 -5.69 -16.30
C LYS A 251 -4.27 -5.85 -14.78
N GLU A 252 -4.02 -7.06 -14.31
CA GLU A 252 -3.80 -7.36 -12.88
C GLU A 252 -2.61 -6.56 -12.31
N ALA A 253 -1.50 -6.50 -13.04
CA ALA A 253 -0.34 -5.73 -12.65
C ALA A 253 -0.66 -4.24 -12.51
N TRP A 254 -1.39 -3.64 -13.46
CA TRP A 254 -1.77 -2.22 -13.37
C TRP A 254 -2.74 -1.94 -12.22
N PHE A 255 -3.73 -2.82 -12.02
CA PHE A 255 -4.65 -2.73 -10.88
C PHE A 255 -3.88 -2.81 -9.55
N THR A 256 -2.95 -3.75 -9.43
CA THR A 256 -2.11 -3.91 -8.24
C THR A 256 -1.21 -2.70 -8.01
N THR A 257 -0.58 -2.17 -9.06
CA THR A 257 0.27 -0.97 -8.98
C THR A 257 -0.53 0.23 -8.48
N TYR A 258 -1.73 0.46 -9.05
CA TYR A 258 -2.58 1.57 -8.63
C TYR A 258 -3.12 1.38 -7.21
N PHE A 259 -3.50 0.16 -6.84
CA PHE A 259 -3.90 -0.18 -5.47
C PHE A 259 -2.79 0.14 -4.47
N LEU A 260 -1.56 -0.36 -4.67
CA LEU A 260 -0.47 -0.10 -3.73
C LEU A 260 -0.13 1.39 -3.66
N ALA A 261 -0.11 2.09 -4.80
CA ALA A 261 0.15 3.52 -4.83
C ALA A 261 -0.95 4.30 -4.06
N THR A 262 -2.23 4.07 -4.35
CA THR A 262 -3.32 4.82 -3.71
C THR A 262 -3.58 4.42 -2.27
N VAL A 263 -3.61 3.12 -1.99
CA VAL A 263 -4.03 2.56 -0.70
C VAL A 263 -2.89 2.56 0.30
N ILE A 264 -1.68 2.19 -0.11
CA ILE A 264 -0.54 2.13 0.81
C ILE A 264 0.21 3.47 0.81
N SER A 265 0.68 3.91 -0.35
CA SER A 265 1.59 5.05 -0.41
C SER A 265 0.92 6.35 0.01
N GLU A 266 -0.25 6.69 -0.54
CA GLU A 266 -0.94 7.93 -0.17
C GLU A 266 -1.48 7.90 1.26
N SER A 267 -1.98 6.76 1.72
CA SER A 267 -2.46 6.63 3.11
C SER A 267 -1.34 6.73 4.13
N ALA A 268 -0.16 6.17 3.84
CA ALA A 268 1.00 6.34 4.69
C ALA A 268 1.47 7.80 4.72
N ARG A 269 1.33 8.54 3.61
CA ARG A 269 1.56 9.99 3.60
C ARG A 269 0.52 10.72 4.43
N ASN A 270 -0.77 10.44 4.24
CA ASN A 270 -1.87 11.11 4.92
C ASN A 270 -3.00 10.11 5.23
N PHE A 271 -3.27 9.83 6.51
CA PHE A 271 -4.29 8.85 6.89
C PHE A 271 -5.71 9.20 6.41
N ARG A 272 -6.00 10.49 6.22
CA ARG A 272 -7.28 10.95 5.65
C ARG A 272 -7.55 10.36 4.27
N SER A 273 -6.48 10.14 3.50
CA SER A 273 -6.58 9.61 2.15
C SER A 273 -7.13 8.19 2.12
N PHE A 274 -6.80 7.36 3.12
CA PHE A 274 -7.39 6.02 3.23
C PHE A 274 -8.90 6.08 3.40
N ILE A 275 -9.39 6.95 4.28
CA ILE A 275 -10.83 7.15 4.52
C ILE A 275 -11.53 7.61 3.23
N ILE A 276 -10.94 8.58 2.54
CA ILE A 276 -11.49 9.11 1.29
C ILE A 276 -11.49 8.05 0.18
N THR A 277 -10.46 7.20 0.11
CA THR A 277 -10.44 6.07 -0.81
C THR A 277 -11.52 5.03 -0.46
N LEU A 278 -11.75 4.72 0.82
CA LEU A 278 -12.83 3.81 1.24
C LEU A 278 -14.22 4.37 0.93
N ILE A 279 -14.43 5.67 1.14
CA ILE A 279 -15.69 6.35 0.78
C ILE A 279 -15.91 6.29 -0.73
N ALA A 280 -14.88 6.59 -1.52
CA ALA A 280 -14.97 6.50 -2.98
C ALA A 280 -15.32 5.07 -3.42
N LEU A 281 -14.67 4.06 -2.84
CA LEU A 281 -14.96 2.65 -3.09
C LEU A 281 -16.42 2.28 -2.74
N ASP A 282 -16.92 2.72 -1.59
CA ASP A 282 -18.31 2.49 -1.18
C ASP A 282 -19.31 3.06 -2.19
N LEU A 283 -19.03 4.26 -2.72
CA LEU A 283 -19.84 4.87 -3.77
C LEU A 283 -19.71 4.14 -5.11
N SER A 284 -18.50 3.71 -5.50
CA SER A 284 -18.23 2.92 -6.71
C SER A 284 -18.96 1.57 -6.75
N LEU A 285 -19.39 1.08 -5.59
CA LEU A 285 -20.12 -0.18 -5.45
C LEU A 285 -21.63 0.02 -5.29
N SER A 286 -22.12 1.25 -5.44
CA SER A 286 -23.54 1.58 -5.39
C SER A 286 -24.32 0.91 -6.52
N GLN A 287 -25.56 0.52 -6.24
CA GLN A 287 -26.51 0.05 -7.26
C GLN A 287 -27.09 1.19 -8.10
N ASN A 288 -27.00 2.43 -7.62
CA ASN A 288 -27.40 3.61 -8.38
C ASN A 288 -26.27 4.02 -9.33
N LEU A 289 -26.52 3.96 -10.64
CA LEU A 289 -25.50 4.18 -11.67
C LEU A 289 -24.85 5.57 -11.62
N GLU A 290 -25.60 6.62 -11.32
CA GLU A 290 -25.04 7.98 -11.21
C GLU A 290 -24.07 8.07 -10.03
N THR A 291 -24.46 7.50 -8.89
CA THR A 291 -23.63 7.41 -7.69
C THR A 291 -22.39 6.57 -7.93
N GLN A 292 -22.58 5.42 -8.57
CA GLN A 292 -21.50 4.52 -8.97
C GLN A 292 -20.48 5.25 -9.83
N ASN A 293 -20.91 5.92 -10.90
CA ASN A 293 -20.02 6.64 -11.81
C ASN A 293 -19.24 7.75 -11.09
N LYS A 294 -19.88 8.51 -10.19
CA LYS A 294 -19.19 9.51 -9.36
C LYS A 294 -18.11 8.89 -8.48
N GLY A 295 -18.40 7.75 -7.85
CA GLY A 295 -17.42 6.99 -7.07
C GLY A 295 -16.26 6.50 -7.94
N LEU A 296 -16.55 5.88 -9.09
CA LEU A 296 -15.56 5.34 -10.03
C LEU A 296 -14.64 6.42 -10.60
N GLU A 297 -15.22 7.54 -11.05
CA GLU A 297 -14.46 8.67 -11.57
C GLU A 297 -13.52 9.23 -10.49
N PHE A 298 -13.99 9.32 -9.25
CA PHE A 298 -13.14 9.80 -8.18
C PHE A 298 -12.04 8.80 -7.79
N LEU A 299 -12.39 7.53 -7.66
CA LEU A 299 -11.46 6.48 -7.26
C LEU A 299 -10.27 6.39 -8.22
N LEU A 300 -10.48 6.60 -9.52
CA LEU A 300 -9.43 6.49 -10.53
C LEU A 300 -8.86 7.83 -10.99
N GLU A 301 -9.68 8.85 -11.27
CA GLU A 301 -9.21 10.12 -11.84
C GLU A 301 -9.00 11.23 -10.80
N ASN A 302 -9.93 11.34 -9.85
CA ASN A 302 -10.01 12.53 -8.99
C ASN A 302 -9.46 12.34 -7.56
N LEU A 303 -8.85 11.20 -7.24
CA LEU A 303 -8.29 10.95 -5.91
C LEU A 303 -7.24 12.04 -5.57
N PRO A 304 -7.46 12.89 -4.54
CA PRO A 304 -6.69 14.13 -4.36
C PRO A 304 -5.19 13.90 -4.20
N MET A 305 -4.78 12.86 -3.45
CA MET A 305 -3.38 12.53 -3.26
C MET A 305 -2.68 11.97 -4.51
N ALA A 306 -3.44 11.32 -5.40
CA ALA A 306 -2.94 10.77 -6.66
C ALA A 306 -2.72 11.83 -7.76
N LYS A 307 -3.20 13.06 -7.58
CA LYS A 307 -2.97 14.17 -8.53
C LYS A 307 -1.57 14.76 -8.45
N GLY A 308 -0.79 14.39 -7.43
CA GLY A 308 0.54 14.92 -7.18
C GLY A 308 0.53 16.30 -6.53
N GLY A 309 1.59 16.62 -5.78
CA GLY A 309 1.76 17.92 -5.12
C GLY A 309 0.86 18.14 -3.88
N THR A 310 0.13 17.11 -3.46
CA THR A 310 -0.82 17.10 -2.34
C THR A 310 -0.24 16.46 -1.07
N TRP A 311 0.97 15.88 -1.14
CA TRP A 311 1.78 15.64 0.05
C TRP A 311 2.38 16.97 0.53
N ILE A 312 1.59 17.70 1.31
CA ILE A 312 1.83 19.10 1.69
C ILE A 312 3.11 19.26 2.50
N ASN A 313 3.40 18.30 3.39
CA ASN A 313 4.61 18.29 4.19
C ASN A 313 5.31 16.94 4.00
N SER A 314 6.35 16.92 3.16
CA SER A 314 7.11 15.71 2.87
C SER A 314 7.92 15.16 4.06
N ASP A 315 8.05 15.95 5.13
CA ASP A 315 8.75 15.57 6.35
C ASP A 315 7.79 14.97 7.38
N ARG A 316 6.47 15.00 7.11
CA ARG A 316 5.44 14.41 7.96
C ARG A 316 4.59 13.39 7.21
N ARG A 317 3.99 12.49 7.99
CA ARG A 317 3.22 11.34 7.52
C ARG A 317 2.05 11.05 8.46
N GLY A 318 1.21 10.09 8.08
CA GLY A 318 0.08 9.63 8.89
C GLY A 318 -0.91 10.77 9.17
N PHE A 319 -1.18 11.04 10.44
CA PHE A 319 -2.10 12.10 10.84
C PHE A 319 -1.68 13.49 10.35
N HIS A 320 -0.37 13.78 10.27
CA HIS A 320 0.15 15.12 10.02
C HIS A 320 0.73 15.34 8.61
N GLY A 321 0.51 14.42 7.67
CA GLY A 321 1.05 14.54 6.31
C GLY A 321 0.54 15.72 5.49
N ALA A 322 -0.67 16.20 5.84
CA ALA A 322 -1.30 17.37 5.23
C ALA A 322 -1.06 18.67 6.02
N SER A 323 -0.35 18.64 7.16
CA SER A 323 -0.11 19.85 7.97
C SER A 323 0.82 20.82 7.25
N THR A 324 0.56 22.14 7.31
CA THR A 324 1.43 23.14 6.67
C THR A 324 2.76 23.31 7.41
N VAL A 325 3.84 23.52 6.65
CA VAL A 325 5.12 23.99 7.20
C VAL A 325 5.01 25.50 7.37
N GLY A 326 4.85 25.97 8.61
CA GLY A 326 4.93 27.39 8.97
C GLY A 326 3.82 28.28 8.43
N GLY A 327 2.65 28.30 9.10
CA GLY A 327 1.68 29.41 9.16
C GLY A 327 1.08 29.99 7.87
N GLY A 328 1.54 29.58 6.69
CA GLY A 328 1.11 30.13 5.41
C GLY A 328 -0.25 29.60 4.97
N LYS A 329 -1.06 30.47 4.33
CA LYS A 329 -2.27 30.10 3.59
C LYS A 329 -1.89 29.17 2.44
N ASN A 330 -1.83 27.88 2.70
CA ASN A 330 -1.43 26.92 1.69
C ASN A 330 -2.64 26.60 0.80
N THR A 331 -2.73 27.27 -0.34
CA THR A 331 -3.75 27.05 -1.38
C THR A 331 -3.84 25.59 -1.79
N LYS A 332 -2.75 24.82 -1.71
CA LYS A 332 -2.75 23.37 -1.98
C LYS A 332 -3.45 22.57 -0.89
N LEU A 333 -3.24 22.92 0.40
CA LEU A 333 -3.96 22.28 1.49
C LEU A 333 -5.46 22.59 1.38
N LYS A 334 -5.83 23.85 1.17
CA LYS A 334 -7.23 24.23 0.98
C LYS A 334 -7.88 23.41 -0.14
N LYS A 335 -7.23 23.35 -1.30
CA LYS A 335 -7.71 22.55 -2.45
C LYS A 335 -7.84 21.06 -2.12
N LEU A 336 -6.86 20.49 -1.41
CA LEU A 336 -6.92 19.09 -0.96
C LEU A 336 -8.16 18.87 -0.09
N ILE A 337 -8.36 19.70 0.94
CA ILE A 337 -9.49 19.56 1.86
C ILE A 337 -10.83 19.80 1.13
N GLU A 338 -10.91 20.78 0.22
CA GLU A 338 -12.11 21.02 -0.61
C GLU A 338 -12.52 19.79 -1.44
N GLU A 339 -11.54 19.11 -2.05
CA GLU A 339 -11.82 17.93 -2.86
C GLU A 339 -12.22 16.72 -2.00
N GLU A 340 -11.60 16.56 -0.83
CA GLU A 340 -11.97 15.52 0.15
C GLU A 340 -13.40 15.76 0.71
N ASP A 341 -13.71 17.01 1.07
CA ASP A 341 -14.99 17.44 1.64
C ASP A 341 -16.13 17.28 0.61
N LYS A 342 -15.90 17.66 -0.66
CA LYS A 342 -16.88 17.44 -1.74
C LYS A 342 -17.25 15.96 -1.89
N MET A 343 -16.28 15.06 -1.77
CA MET A 343 -16.55 13.63 -1.84
C MET A 343 -17.30 13.14 -0.59
N PHE A 344 -16.90 13.61 0.58
CA PHE A 344 -17.58 13.30 1.83
C PHE A 344 -19.05 13.75 1.84
N GLU A 345 -19.35 14.95 1.37
CA GLU A 345 -20.73 15.46 1.23
C GLU A 345 -21.55 14.64 0.21
N THR A 346 -20.92 14.20 -0.87
CA THR A 346 -21.54 13.27 -1.82
C THR A 346 -21.95 11.98 -1.12
N TRP A 347 -21.08 11.44 -0.27
CA TRP A 347 -21.34 10.22 0.50
C TRP A 347 -22.47 10.35 1.53
N LEU A 348 -22.52 11.48 2.24
CA LEU A 348 -23.62 11.82 3.16
C LEU A 348 -24.96 11.94 2.41
N SER A 349 -24.97 12.67 1.30
CA SER A 349 -26.18 12.91 0.52
C SER A 349 -26.81 11.63 -0.04
N VAL A 350 -25.98 10.70 -0.55
CA VAL A 350 -26.43 9.39 -1.04
C VAL A 350 -27.08 8.57 0.07
N SER A 351 -26.60 8.73 1.30
CA SER A 351 -27.15 8.06 2.48
C SER A 351 -28.38 8.79 3.05
N SER A 352 -28.79 9.92 2.46
CA SER A 352 -29.82 10.82 2.99
C SER A 352 -29.53 11.26 4.43
N LYS A 353 -28.25 11.49 4.74
CA LYS A 353 -27.77 11.89 6.07
C LYS A 353 -27.16 13.28 6.03
N THR A 354 -27.22 13.96 7.17
CA THR A 354 -26.55 15.25 7.41
C THR A 354 -25.35 15.11 8.35
N LYS A 355 -25.11 13.90 8.89
CA LYS A 355 -24.00 13.56 9.77
C LYS A 355 -23.71 12.07 9.70
N ILE A 356 -22.50 11.68 10.09
CA ILE A 356 -22.12 10.26 10.22
C ILE A 356 -23.00 9.59 11.28
N ASP A 357 -23.48 8.39 10.96
CA ASP A 357 -24.11 7.48 11.91
C ASP A 357 -23.40 6.10 11.94
N THR A 358 -23.87 5.24 12.83
CA THR A 358 -23.33 3.90 13.03
C THR A 358 -23.39 3.03 11.77
N GLU A 359 -24.44 3.17 10.95
CA GLU A 359 -24.58 2.35 9.74
C GLU A 359 -23.60 2.78 8.66
N MET A 360 -23.32 4.09 8.55
CA MET A 360 -22.26 4.60 7.68
C MET A 360 -20.88 4.08 8.09
N ILE A 361 -20.55 4.10 9.39
CA ILE A 361 -19.30 3.52 9.91
C ILE A 361 -19.24 2.01 9.61
N LYS A 362 -20.34 1.30 9.85
CA LYS A 362 -20.44 -0.14 9.60
C LYS A 362 -20.23 -0.47 8.12
N ARG A 363 -20.72 0.34 7.19
CA ARG A 363 -20.45 0.18 5.74
C ARG A 363 -18.96 0.26 5.42
N LEU A 364 -18.26 1.28 5.91
CA LEU A 364 -16.81 1.42 5.69
C LEU A 364 -16.04 0.22 6.27
N LEU A 365 -16.38 -0.18 7.49
CA LEU A 365 -15.72 -1.33 8.12
C LEU A 365 -16.04 -2.65 7.40
N LYS A 366 -17.23 -2.81 6.80
CA LYS A 366 -17.58 -3.99 6.00
C LYS A 366 -16.75 -4.09 4.73
N LEU A 367 -16.39 -2.97 4.12
CA LEU A 367 -15.45 -2.96 2.98
C LEU A 367 -14.05 -3.40 3.41
N LEU A 368 -13.62 -2.97 4.59
CA LEU A 368 -12.28 -3.22 5.10
C LEU A 368 -12.09 -4.64 5.63
N TYR A 369 -12.99 -5.09 6.50
CA TYR A 369 -12.84 -6.34 7.25
C TYR A 369 -13.78 -7.45 6.77
N GLY A 370 -14.80 -7.13 5.98
CA GLY A 370 -15.86 -8.05 5.60
C GLY A 370 -16.95 -8.19 6.67
N GLU A 371 -18.15 -8.53 6.22
CA GLU A 371 -19.32 -8.65 7.09
C GLU A 371 -19.20 -9.79 8.11
N LEU A 372 -18.70 -10.95 7.68
CA LEU A 372 -18.52 -12.11 8.57
C LEU A 372 -17.58 -11.80 9.73
N ARG A 373 -16.53 -11.03 9.48
CA ARG A 373 -15.57 -10.67 10.52
C ARG A 373 -16.15 -9.71 11.53
N LEU A 374 -16.82 -8.66 11.07
CA LEU A 374 -17.48 -7.70 11.96
C LEU A 374 -18.57 -8.35 12.82
N ASN A 375 -19.26 -9.35 12.27
CA ASN A 375 -20.25 -10.11 13.05
C ASN A 375 -19.61 -11.03 14.09
N LYS A 376 -18.40 -11.55 13.83
CA LYS A 376 -17.65 -12.41 14.77
C LYS A 376 -16.93 -11.63 15.85
N ASP A 377 -16.50 -10.40 15.55
CA ASP A 377 -15.77 -9.53 16.46
C ASP A 377 -16.41 -8.13 16.49
N PRO A 378 -17.51 -7.97 17.25
CA PRO A 378 -18.21 -6.69 17.36
C PRO A 378 -17.34 -5.61 18.03
N SER A 379 -16.30 -6.00 18.77
CA SER A 379 -15.40 -5.07 19.46
C SER A 379 -14.68 -4.13 18.48
N VAL A 380 -14.47 -4.56 17.22
CA VAL A 380 -13.89 -3.72 16.17
C VAL A 380 -14.78 -2.51 15.90
N LEU A 381 -16.10 -2.72 15.76
CA LEU A 381 -17.07 -1.65 15.53
C LEU A 381 -17.21 -0.76 16.76
N GLU A 382 -17.32 -1.35 17.95
CA GLU A 382 -17.47 -0.62 19.21
C GLU A 382 -16.26 0.28 19.50
N THR A 383 -15.04 -0.24 19.32
CA THR A 383 -13.81 0.53 19.53
C THR A 383 -13.69 1.66 18.50
N PHE A 384 -14.06 1.40 17.25
CA PHE A 384 -14.07 2.43 16.21
C PHE A 384 -15.04 3.57 16.56
N ILE A 385 -16.29 3.24 16.93
CA ILE A 385 -17.31 4.23 17.30
C ILE A 385 -16.87 5.03 18.53
N THR A 386 -16.31 4.35 19.53
CA THR A 386 -15.81 4.99 20.75
C THR A 386 -14.74 6.02 20.41
N ASN A 387 -13.72 5.64 19.63
CA ASN A 387 -12.66 6.56 19.22
C ASN A 387 -13.18 7.71 18.35
N PHE A 388 -14.14 7.45 17.47
CA PHE A 388 -14.78 8.48 16.66
C PHE A 388 -15.48 9.51 17.55
N ILE A 389 -16.31 9.05 18.50
CA ILE A 389 -17.04 9.91 19.44
C ILE A 389 -16.06 10.71 20.31
N ASP A 390 -15.00 10.06 20.81
CA ASP A 390 -14.01 10.72 21.66
C ASP A 390 -13.25 11.81 20.90
N PHE A 391 -12.93 11.59 19.62
CA PHE A 391 -12.37 12.65 18.78
C PHE A 391 -13.32 13.83 18.57
N LYS A 392 -14.63 13.57 18.43
CA LYS A 392 -15.63 14.62 18.21
C LYS A 392 -15.93 15.46 19.46
N LYS A 393 -15.48 15.04 20.65
CA LYS A 393 -15.63 15.81 21.90
C LYS A 393 -14.53 16.87 22.09
N GLU A 394 -13.38 16.68 21.43
CA GLU A 394 -12.24 17.62 21.41
C GLU A 394 -12.42 18.69 20.31
#